data_AF-A0A016T1K8-F1
#
_entry.id   AF-A0A016T1K8-F1
#
_cell.length_a   1.000
_cell.length_b   1.000
_cell.length_c   1.000
_cell.angle_alpha   90.00
_cell.angle_beta   90.00
_cell.angle_gamma   90.00
#
_symmetry.space_group_name_H-M   'P 1'
#
loop_
_entity.id
_entity.type
_entity.pdbx_description
1 polymer ?
#
loop_
_entity_poly.entity_id
_entity_poly.type
_entity_poly.pdbx_seq_one_letter_code
_entity_poly.pdbx_strand_id
1 'polypeptide(L)'
;MIEGDLMSVPLRSVVRVHRALLAARQMPRLCTPVTTSAIRAASTLDDGANKTHDHSLHFKLERYFAAAMVPLIPAAYFVHGPVMDAVLTVALTLHIHWGVQGVIQDYARPFVIGETLAKAARAGVYLITAALLAVMSKKKSKTQKKKFFSNPKNKNKVFKKKEKPAIVAKMDSLLRKRGAFQVLVPSGCDTIPHCSHGPCLLFGEREHGEIKSRFFACAVYRSDPTACAYKAEMDESNSIVKVDGEPHQSSSSKTNGTIESKKKPIGYGCIPKKLKEIPKTSTLVFCHECVDVFETKHKCPSEIVTRTQLRFPTKLLHPLEAQNGEAQFFFSEEALGVLSDAVDRSQADGVLCLGAPRLFETLRQQKNGRHLFLLDYDKRYAHFYPSRQFGQYSMLVDHFYDNKTATRLSAFFAECASVLLVCDPPFGVFIEPLMRSIESLKQRHKDARGTEPATFYGCIAIPMFVGKHILRKDKNYWMSDYRVTYDNHKVFAKPSKTTVRLFTDLKPDVFDLSAVDGYKFCEFCERYVSKDNKHCFMCSTCTSKVS
;
A
#
# COMPACT_ATOMS: atom_id res chain seq x y z
N MET A 1 30.16 62.01 2.36
CA MET A 1 29.47 63.26 2.76
C MET A 1 28.13 63.27 2.04
N ILE A 2 27.09 63.79 2.70
CA ILE A 2 25.65 63.66 2.39
C ILE A 2 25.08 62.40 3.06
N GLU A 3 24.73 62.48 4.35
CA GLU A 3 23.39 62.83 4.93
C GLU A 3 22.49 61.58 5.03
N GLY A 4 21.89 61.21 6.17
CA GLY A 4 21.78 61.90 7.44
C GLY A 4 21.24 61.01 8.58
N ASP A 5 21.48 61.53 9.78
CA ASP A 5 20.70 61.46 11.03
C ASP A 5 20.27 60.12 11.63
N LEU A 6 21.14 59.69 12.53
CA LEU A 6 20.84 59.06 13.81
C LEU A 6 20.09 60.05 14.73
N MET A 7 18.89 59.70 15.24
CA MET A 7 18.49 59.97 16.63
C MET A 7 17.28 59.12 17.06
N SER A 8 17.57 58.28 18.05
CA SER A 8 16.74 57.85 19.19
C SER A 8 15.27 58.29 19.29
N VAL A 9 14.38 57.31 19.41
CA VAL A 9 12.98 57.47 19.87
C VAL A 9 12.84 56.89 21.29
N PRO A 10 12.18 57.58 22.24
CA PRO A 10 12.18 57.22 23.66
C PRO A 10 11.13 56.18 24.05
N LEU A 11 11.43 55.48 25.15
CA LEU A 11 10.52 54.60 25.90
C LEU A 11 9.18 55.27 26.20
N ARG A 12 8.10 54.74 25.64
CA ARG A 12 6.77 54.66 26.26
C ARG A 12 5.99 53.52 25.59
N SER A 13 5.20 52.83 26.41
CA SER A 13 4.27 51.73 26.07
C SER A 13 4.80 50.32 25.80
N VAL A 14 5.71 49.83 26.66
CA VAL A 14 5.87 48.37 26.92
C VAL A 14 5.07 48.01 28.19
N VAL A 15 3.73 48.08 28.13
CA VAL A 15 2.81 47.54 29.18
C VAL A 15 1.49 47.03 28.56
N ARG A 16 1.50 46.55 27.31
CA ARG A 16 0.28 46.02 26.65
C ARG A 16 0.52 44.75 25.84
N VAL A 17 1.08 43.70 26.44
CA VAL A 17 0.88 42.31 25.94
C VAL A 17 0.76 41.27 27.07
N HIS A 18 1.09 41.58 28.33
CA HIS A 18 1.03 40.58 29.41
C HIS A 18 -0.30 40.49 30.19
N ARG A 19 -1.44 40.82 29.58
CA ARG A 19 -2.76 40.80 30.24
C ARG A 19 -3.90 40.11 29.47
N ALA A 20 -3.58 39.22 28.53
CA ALA A 20 -4.56 38.43 27.78
C ALA A 20 -4.44 36.90 27.97
N LEU A 21 -3.68 36.43 28.97
CA LEU A 21 -3.46 34.99 29.22
C LEU A 21 -3.66 34.55 30.68
N LEU A 22 -4.37 35.34 31.48
CA LEU A 22 -4.77 34.99 32.87
C LEU A 22 -6.23 35.35 33.16
N ALA A 23 -7.14 35.02 32.23
CA ALA A 23 -8.59 35.12 32.43
C ALA A 23 -9.29 33.86 31.90
N ALA A 24 -8.93 32.71 32.45
CA ALA A 24 -9.65 31.45 32.25
C ALA A 24 -9.54 30.58 33.51
N ARG A 25 -9.96 31.13 34.65
CA ARG A 25 -10.26 30.39 35.88
C ARG A 25 -11.14 31.28 36.75
N GLN A 26 -12.24 30.70 37.23
CA GLN A 26 -13.28 31.25 38.12
C GLN A 26 -14.52 31.80 37.41
N MET A 27 -15.52 30.94 37.25
CA MET A 27 -16.94 31.35 37.23
C MET A 27 -17.57 31.12 38.61
N PRO A 28 -18.44 32.04 39.08
CA PRO A 28 -19.06 31.99 40.40
C PRO A 28 -20.27 31.04 40.48
N ARG A 29 -20.49 30.49 41.68
CA ARG A 29 -21.71 29.77 42.10
C ARG A 29 -22.71 30.74 42.73
N LEU A 30 -24.01 30.60 42.43
CA LEU A 30 -25.19 30.62 43.33
C LEU A 30 -26.46 30.50 42.44
N CYS A 31 -27.17 29.36 42.40
CA CYS A 31 -28.33 28.94 43.21
C CYS A 31 -29.68 29.54 42.78
N THR A 32 -30.56 28.69 42.21
CA THR A 32 -31.92 28.40 42.74
C THR A 32 -32.49 27.11 42.11
N PRO A 33 -33.04 26.17 42.91
CA PRO A 33 -33.83 25.05 42.44
C PRO A 33 -35.32 25.45 42.36
N VAL A 34 -36.11 24.76 41.53
CA VAL A 34 -37.55 24.44 41.67
C VAL A 34 -38.01 23.98 40.28
N THR A 35 -38.24 22.67 40.14
CA THR A 35 -39.35 22.18 39.33
C THR A 35 -40.06 21.10 40.14
N THR A 36 -41.33 21.40 40.37
CA THR A 36 -42.37 20.60 40.99
C THR A 36 -42.55 19.25 40.30
N SER A 37 -42.59 18.17 41.07
CA SER A 37 -43.49 17.05 40.77
C SER A 37 -43.93 16.39 42.08
N ALA A 38 -45.25 16.38 42.23
CA ALA A 38 -46.00 15.99 43.40
C ALA A 38 -45.76 14.53 43.82
N ILE A 39 -45.92 14.34 45.13
CA ILE A 39 -46.24 13.07 45.77
C ILE A 39 -47.40 12.42 45.00
N ARG A 40 -47.16 11.23 44.44
CA ARG A 40 -48.23 10.28 44.13
C ARG A 40 -48.13 9.07 45.04
N ALA A 41 -49.24 8.88 45.72
CA ALA A 41 -49.59 7.78 46.59
C ALA A 41 -49.28 6.41 45.98
N ALA A 42 -49.04 5.47 46.88
CA ALA A 42 -48.99 4.05 46.60
C ALA A 42 -50.26 3.62 45.84
N SER A 43 -50.08 3.13 44.62
CA SER A 43 -51.02 2.21 44.00
C SER A 43 -50.57 0.80 44.38
N THR A 44 -51.25 0.21 45.35
CA THR A 44 -51.33 -1.24 45.51
C THR A 44 -52.04 -1.81 44.29
N LEU A 45 -51.28 -2.22 43.28
CA LEU A 45 -51.69 -3.26 42.35
C LEU A 45 -50.61 -4.33 42.42
N ASP A 46 -51.01 -5.42 43.05
CA ASP A 46 -50.27 -6.67 43.17
C ASP A 46 -50.25 -7.34 41.79
N ASP A 47 -49.40 -6.84 40.89
CA ASP A 47 -49.16 -7.46 39.57
C ASP A 47 -47.95 -8.39 39.66
N GLY A 48 -48.04 -9.42 40.51
CA GLY A 48 -47.45 -10.75 40.28
C GLY A 48 -45.95 -10.89 39.91
N ALA A 49 -45.10 -9.87 40.05
CA ALA A 49 -43.70 -9.92 39.65
C ALA A 49 -42.79 -10.35 40.81
N ASN A 50 -43.13 -11.47 41.46
CA ASN A 50 -42.20 -12.15 42.35
C ASN A 50 -41.07 -12.76 41.50
N LYS A 51 -39.83 -12.31 41.79
CA LYS A 51 -38.51 -12.71 41.25
C LYS A 51 -37.96 -11.83 40.11
N THR A 52 -37.58 -10.60 40.42
CA THR A 52 -36.55 -9.91 39.62
C THR A 52 -35.22 -10.64 39.86
N HIS A 53 -34.71 -11.36 38.86
CA HIS A 53 -33.38 -11.98 38.94
C HIS A 53 -32.32 -10.87 39.07
N ASP A 54 -31.44 -10.99 40.06
CA ASP A 54 -30.34 -10.04 40.28
C ASP A 54 -29.30 -10.17 39.14
N HIS A 55 -29.48 -9.37 38.09
CA HIS A 55 -28.57 -9.31 36.94
C HIS A 55 -27.23 -8.63 37.27
N SER A 56 -27.10 -8.02 38.47
CA SER A 56 -25.88 -7.29 38.86
C SER A 56 -24.68 -8.23 39.06
N LEU A 57 -24.92 -9.46 39.53
CA LEU A 57 -23.88 -10.46 39.73
C LEU A 57 -23.32 -10.99 38.40
N HIS A 58 -24.19 -11.25 37.42
CA HIS A 58 -23.78 -11.71 36.09
C HIS A 58 -22.93 -10.66 35.36
N PHE A 59 -23.35 -9.39 35.44
CA PHE A 59 -22.59 -8.27 34.89
C PHE A 59 -21.21 -8.10 35.55
N LYS A 60 -21.12 -8.18 36.89
CA LYS A 60 -19.85 -8.12 37.61
C LYS A 60 -18.93 -9.29 37.20
N LEU A 61 -19.47 -10.50 37.14
CA LEU A 61 -18.72 -11.69 36.76
C LEU A 61 -18.13 -11.57 35.34
N GLU A 62 -18.91 -11.07 34.38
CA GLU A 62 -18.45 -10.85 33.01
C GLU A 62 -17.24 -9.89 32.97
N ARG A 63 -17.29 -8.80 33.74
CA ARG A 63 -16.22 -7.79 33.79
C ARG A 63 -14.95 -8.31 34.45
N TYR A 64 -15.07 -9.01 35.58
CA TYR A 64 -13.93 -9.65 36.24
C TYR A 64 -13.29 -10.72 35.35
N PHE A 65 -14.11 -11.50 34.65
CA PHE A 65 -13.61 -12.52 33.73
C PHE A 65 -12.88 -11.91 32.54
N ALA A 66 -13.43 -10.85 31.93
CA ALA A 66 -12.76 -10.12 30.85
C ALA A 66 -11.42 -9.50 31.31
N ALA A 67 -11.37 -8.94 32.52
CA ALA A 67 -10.14 -8.43 33.10
C ALA A 67 -9.10 -9.54 33.35
N ALA A 68 -9.53 -10.71 33.82
CA ALA A 68 -8.66 -11.87 34.04
C ALA A 68 -8.08 -12.46 32.74
N MET A 69 -8.74 -12.24 31.58
CA MET A 69 -8.21 -12.67 30.28
C MET A 69 -7.05 -11.80 29.77
N VAL A 70 -6.92 -10.55 30.23
CA VAL A 70 -5.84 -9.63 29.82
C VAL A 70 -4.44 -10.20 30.10
N PRO A 71 -4.13 -10.73 31.31
CA PRO A 71 -2.86 -11.40 31.55
C PRO A 71 -2.78 -12.82 30.96
N LEU A 72 -3.92 -13.49 30.72
CA LEU A 72 -3.96 -14.85 30.19
C LEU A 72 -3.42 -14.93 28.75
N ILE A 73 -3.71 -13.94 27.90
CA ILE A 73 -3.29 -13.94 26.49
C ILE A 73 -1.76 -13.84 26.34
N PRO A 74 -1.06 -12.91 27.02
CA PRO A 74 0.41 -12.93 27.08
C PRO A 74 0.96 -14.19 27.74
N ALA A 75 0.35 -14.69 28.83
CA ALA A 75 0.82 -15.91 29.49
C ALA A 75 0.78 -17.13 28.56
N ALA A 76 -0.27 -17.27 27.75
CA ALA A 76 -0.39 -18.33 26.74
C ALA A 76 0.63 -18.22 25.59
N TYR A 77 1.25 -17.04 25.40
CA TYR A 77 2.34 -16.86 24.44
C TYR A 77 3.66 -17.45 24.97
N PHE A 78 3.89 -17.42 26.29
CA PHE A 78 5.14 -17.88 26.90
C PHE A 78 5.03 -19.32 27.44
N VAL A 79 3.87 -19.74 27.93
CA VAL A 79 3.66 -21.07 28.51
C VAL A 79 2.81 -21.91 27.56
N HIS A 80 3.43 -22.92 26.94
CA HIS A 80 2.76 -23.84 26.03
C HIS A 80 2.50 -25.18 26.73
N GLY A 81 1.30 -25.72 26.58
CA GLY A 81 0.98 -27.04 27.12
C GLY A 81 -0.52 -27.35 27.05
N PRO A 82 -0.90 -28.62 27.17
CA PRO A 82 -2.30 -29.04 27.06
C PRO A 82 -3.21 -28.39 28.10
N VAL A 83 -2.68 -28.06 29.28
CA VAL A 83 -3.40 -27.34 30.32
C VAL A 83 -3.64 -25.89 29.91
N MET A 84 -2.63 -25.19 29.39
CA MET A 84 -2.79 -23.81 28.91
C MET A 84 -3.75 -23.74 27.71
N ASP A 85 -3.66 -24.70 26.79
CA ASP A 85 -4.58 -24.80 25.65
C ASP A 85 -6.04 -25.00 26.12
N ALA A 86 -6.26 -25.82 27.16
CA ALA A 86 -7.58 -26.04 27.74
C ALA A 86 -8.12 -24.78 28.45
N VAL A 87 -7.28 -24.12 29.26
CA VAL A 87 -7.64 -22.87 29.95
C VAL A 87 -7.99 -21.78 28.94
N LEU A 88 -7.18 -21.59 27.90
CA LEU A 88 -7.43 -20.60 26.85
C LEU A 88 -8.70 -20.93 26.07
N THR A 89 -8.95 -22.21 25.78
CA THR A 89 -10.16 -22.66 25.08
C THR A 89 -11.43 -22.34 25.88
N VAL A 90 -11.46 -22.70 27.16
CA VAL A 90 -12.60 -22.41 28.04
C VAL A 90 -12.79 -20.90 28.19
N ALA A 91 -11.69 -20.16 28.42
CA ALA A 91 -11.73 -18.72 28.60
C ALA A 91 -12.28 -17.98 27.38
N LEU A 92 -11.75 -18.29 26.20
CA LEU A 92 -12.17 -17.66 24.95
C LEU A 92 -13.62 -18.01 24.61
N THR A 93 -14.04 -19.25 24.85
CA THR A 93 -15.41 -19.66 24.53
C THR A 93 -16.43 -18.95 25.41
N LEU A 94 -16.16 -18.84 26.72
CA LEU A 94 -17.08 -18.16 27.63
C LEU A 94 -17.18 -16.66 27.33
N HIS A 95 -16.05 -16.01 27.01
CA HIS A 95 -16.04 -14.59 26.64
C HIS A 95 -16.80 -14.32 25.33
N ILE A 96 -16.61 -15.18 24.32
CA ILE A 96 -17.36 -15.07 23.06
C ILE A 96 -18.85 -15.34 23.29
N HIS A 97 -19.21 -16.31 24.14
CA HIS A 97 -20.61 -16.62 24.44
C HIS A 97 -21.35 -15.40 25.01
N TRP A 98 -20.82 -14.75 26.06
CA TRP A 98 -21.46 -13.57 26.64
C TRP A 98 -21.49 -12.38 25.68
N GLY A 99 -20.42 -12.14 24.92
CA GLY A 99 -20.39 -11.07 23.92
C GLY A 99 -21.43 -11.25 22.81
N VAL A 100 -21.54 -12.47 22.26
CA VAL A 100 -22.54 -12.78 21.20
C VAL A 100 -23.96 -12.76 21.76
N GLN A 101 -24.16 -13.21 22.99
CA GLN A 101 -25.45 -13.12 23.67
C GLN A 101 -25.90 -11.66 23.82
N GLY A 102 -25.00 -10.75 24.20
CA GLY A 102 -25.30 -9.31 24.28
C GLY A 102 -25.70 -8.73 22.92
N VAL A 103 -24.92 -9.00 21.87
CA VAL A 103 -25.24 -8.55 20.50
C VAL A 103 -26.61 -9.07 20.04
N ILE A 104 -26.93 -10.34 20.30
CA ILE A 104 -28.25 -10.90 19.93
C ILE A 104 -29.38 -10.28 20.76
N GLN A 105 -29.16 -9.96 22.03
CA GLN A 105 -30.16 -9.24 22.83
C GLN A 105 -30.40 -7.81 22.33
N ASP A 106 -29.36 -7.13 21.85
CA ASP A 106 -29.46 -5.76 21.36
C ASP A 106 -30.15 -5.66 20.00
N TYR A 107 -29.80 -6.55 19.05
CA TYR A 107 -30.22 -6.45 17.66
C TYR A 107 -31.35 -7.42 17.26
N ALA A 108 -31.46 -8.59 17.90
CA ALA A 108 -32.46 -9.61 17.57
C ALA A 108 -33.73 -9.46 18.45
N ARG A 109 -34.26 -8.23 18.53
CA ARG A 109 -35.43 -7.93 19.37
C ARG A 109 -36.72 -8.44 18.72
N PRO A 110 -37.67 -8.99 19.50
CA PRO A 110 -38.92 -9.56 18.97
C PRO A 110 -39.72 -8.61 18.07
N PHE A 111 -39.69 -7.30 18.33
CA PHE A 111 -40.41 -6.32 17.51
C PHE A 111 -39.78 -6.08 16.12
N VAL A 112 -38.49 -6.43 15.92
CA VAL A 112 -37.78 -6.23 14.64
C VAL A 112 -37.89 -7.46 13.76
N ILE A 113 -37.74 -8.64 14.35
CA ILE A 113 -37.58 -9.91 13.62
C ILE A 113 -38.68 -10.94 13.91
N GLY A 114 -39.63 -10.61 14.78
CA GLY A 114 -40.68 -11.52 15.24
C GLY A 114 -40.26 -12.38 16.44
N GLU A 115 -41.22 -12.78 17.27
CA GLU A 115 -40.96 -13.54 18.51
C GLU A 115 -40.32 -14.91 18.28
N THR A 116 -40.76 -15.62 17.24
CA THR A 116 -40.27 -16.96 16.89
C THR A 116 -38.80 -16.90 16.47
N LEU A 117 -38.45 -15.93 15.63
CA LEU A 117 -37.09 -15.75 15.14
C LEU A 117 -36.15 -15.21 16.24
N ALA A 118 -36.65 -14.34 17.12
CA ALA A 118 -35.88 -13.88 18.28
C ALA A 118 -35.57 -15.00 19.27
N LYS A 119 -36.52 -15.92 19.53
CA LYS A 119 -36.28 -17.13 20.34
C LYS A 119 -35.27 -18.05 19.65
N ALA A 120 -35.40 -18.26 18.34
CA ALA A 120 -34.45 -19.05 17.56
C ALA A 120 -33.03 -18.45 17.57
N ALA A 121 -32.90 -17.12 17.45
CA ALA A 121 -31.61 -16.42 17.50
C ALA A 121 -30.92 -16.60 18.87
N ARG A 122 -31.66 -16.50 19.98
CA ARG A 122 -31.14 -16.74 21.32
C ARG A 122 -30.71 -18.20 21.52
N ALA A 123 -31.50 -19.16 21.02
CA ALA A 123 -31.11 -20.57 21.03
C ALA A 123 -29.85 -20.83 20.17
N GLY A 124 -29.71 -20.10 19.05
CA GLY A 124 -28.56 -20.15 18.16
C GLY A 124 -27.24 -19.79 18.85
N VAL A 125 -27.24 -18.93 19.87
CA VAL A 125 -26.04 -18.60 20.67
C VAL A 125 -25.45 -19.86 21.31
N TYR A 126 -26.29 -20.69 21.93
CA TYR A 126 -25.84 -21.93 22.58
C TYR A 126 -25.30 -22.95 21.56
N LEU A 127 -25.87 -22.99 20.36
CA LEU A 127 -25.35 -23.83 19.27
C LEU A 127 -23.97 -23.34 18.81
N ILE A 128 -23.77 -22.03 18.68
CA ILE A 128 -22.47 -21.44 18.33
C ILE A 128 -21.44 -21.77 19.41
N THR A 129 -21.79 -21.61 20.67
CA THR A 129 -20.90 -21.91 21.81
C THR A 129 -20.53 -23.39 21.88
N ALA A 130 -21.50 -24.30 21.72
CA ALA A 130 -21.26 -25.74 21.68
C ALA A 130 -20.36 -26.14 20.50
N ALA A 131 -20.59 -25.55 19.31
CA ALA A 131 -19.76 -25.79 18.14
C ALA A 131 -18.33 -25.26 18.34
N LEU A 132 -18.18 -24.09 18.96
CA LEU A 132 -16.88 -23.47 19.22
C LEU A 132 -16.06 -24.28 20.21
N LEU A 133 -16.67 -24.72 21.33
CA LEU A 133 -16.05 -25.68 22.26
C LEU A 133 -15.66 -26.97 21.55
N ALA A 134 -16.58 -27.58 20.79
CA ALA A 134 -16.31 -28.84 20.10
C ALA A 134 -15.18 -28.72 19.05
N VAL A 135 -15.06 -27.58 18.38
CA VAL A 135 -13.99 -27.33 17.39
C VAL A 135 -12.64 -27.11 18.07
N MET A 136 -12.61 -26.36 19.17
CA MET A 136 -11.38 -26.04 19.89
C MET A 136 -10.89 -27.21 20.76
N SER A 137 -11.78 -27.99 21.35
CA SER A 137 -11.44 -29.18 22.16
C SER A 137 -11.11 -30.42 21.32
N LYS A 138 -11.51 -30.48 20.05
CA LYS A 138 -11.07 -31.55 19.15
C LYS A 138 -9.63 -31.31 18.72
N LYS A 139 -8.69 -31.94 19.44
CA LYS A 139 -7.31 -32.13 18.98
C LYS A 139 -7.33 -32.92 17.67
N LYS A 140 -7.37 -32.22 16.53
CA LYS A 140 -7.41 -32.87 15.21
C LYS A 140 -6.07 -33.53 14.94
N SER A 141 -5.96 -34.81 15.30
CA SER A 141 -5.00 -35.71 14.69
C SER A 141 -5.11 -35.57 13.16
N LYS A 142 -3.96 -35.42 12.50
CA LYS A 142 -3.80 -35.18 11.06
C LYS A 142 -4.64 -36.14 10.18
N THR A 143 -5.07 -37.27 10.72
CA THR A 143 -5.89 -38.30 10.07
C THR A 143 -7.34 -37.88 9.79
N GLN A 144 -7.98 -37.02 10.59
CA GLN A 144 -9.39 -36.64 10.35
C GLN A 144 -9.57 -35.50 9.33
N LYS A 145 -8.56 -34.63 9.14
CA LYS A 145 -8.60 -33.62 8.06
C LYS A 145 -8.69 -34.30 6.69
N LYS A 146 -7.98 -35.41 6.48
CA LYS A 146 -8.06 -36.17 5.21
C LYS A 146 -9.46 -36.73 4.92
N LYS A 147 -10.19 -37.23 5.93
CA LYS A 147 -11.54 -37.83 5.74
C LYS A 147 -12.65 -36.80 5.46
N PHE A 148 -12.54 -35.56 5.96
CA PHE A 148 -13.53 -34.50 5.67
C PHE A 148 -13.36 -33.92 4.25
N PHE A 149 -12.12 -33.80 3.78
CA PHE A 149 -11.81 -33.34 2.41
C PHE A 149 -11.99 -34.43 1.33
N SER A 150 -12.08 -35.71 1.72
CA SER A 150 -12.32 -36.82 0.78
C SER A 150 -13.80 -37.12 0.53
N ASN A 151 -14.75 -36.48 1.23
CA ASN A 151 -16.18 -36.74 1.06
C ASN A 151 -16.75 -35.94 -0.14
N PRO A 152 -17.24 -36.60 -1.21
CA PRO A 152 -17.70 -35.92 -2.44
C PRO A 152 -18.85 -34.92 -2.21
N LYS A 153 -19.68 -35.13 -1.17
CA LYS A 153 -20.87 -34.31 -0.90
C LYS A 153 -20.57 -32.92 -0.31
N ASN A 154 -19.34 -32.66 0.14
CA ASN A 154 -18.96 -31.40 0.79
C ASN A 154 -18.18 -30.43 -0.12
N LYS A 155 -17.96 -30.78 -1.40
CA LYS A 155 -17.16 -29.94 -2.32
C LYS A 155 -17.82 -28.61 -2.72
N ASN A 156 -19.15 -28.48 -2.61
CA ASN A 156 -19.89 -27.34 -3.18
C ASN A 156 -20.54 -26.39 -2.15
N LYS A 157 -20.32 -26.59 -0.83
CA LYS A 157 -21.07 -25.86 0.22
C LYS A 157 -20.29 -24.83 1.04
N VAL A 158 -19.14 -24.38 0.59
CA VAL A 158 -18.40 -23.30 1.27
C VAL A 158 -18.27 -22.11 0.34
N PHE A 159 -18.67 -20.93 0.83
CA PHE A 159 -18.43 -19.62 0.24
C PHE A 159 -17.08 -19.60 -0.48
N LYS A 160 -17.11 -19.41 -1.80
CA LYS A 160 -15.90 -19.22 -2.61
C LYS A 160 -15.20 -17.93 -2.19
N LYS A 161 -14.38 -18.02 -1.15
CA LYS A 161 -13.18 -17.19 -1.07
C LYS A 161 -12.32 -17.64 -2.25
N LYS A 162 -11.90 -16.70 -3.09
CA LYS A 162 -10.99 -16.96 -4.22
C LYS A 162 -9.69 -17.56 -3.65
N GLU A 163 -9.61 -18.87 -3.56
CA GLU A 163 -8.42 -19.57 -3.07
C GLU A 163 -7.35 -19.52 -4.16
N LYS A 164 -6.19 -18.95 -3.81
CA LYS A 164 -4.99 -19.08 -4.62
C LYS A 164 -4.62 -20.57 -4.72
N PRO A 165 -4.17 -21.08 -5.87
CA PRO A 165 -3.69 -22.45 -5.98
C PRO A 165 -2.58 -22.70 -4.96
N ALA A 166 -2.63 -23.82 -4.24
CA ALA A 166 -1.67 -24.16 -3.18
C ALA A 166 -0.20 -24.14 -3.66
N ILE A 167 0.03 -24.39 -4.95
CA ILE A 167 1.35 -24.35 -5.61
C ILE A 167 1.88 -22.91 -5.69
N VAL A 168 1.03 -21.95 -6.10
CA VAL A 168 1.37 -20.51 -6.19
C VAL A 168 1.72 -19.97 -4.80
N ALA A 169 0.93 -20.29 -3.78
CA ALA A 169 1.20 -19.87 -2.41
C ALA A 169 2.51 -20.45 -1.85
N LYS A 170 2.84 -21.71 -2.21
CA LYS A 170 4.08 -22.36 -1.79
C LYS A 170 5.31 -21.75 -2.45
N MET A 171 5.25 -21.46 -3.75
CA MET A 171 6.39 -20.88 -4.49
C MET A 171 6.64 -19.41 -4.13
N ASP A 172 5.57 -18.64 -3.93
CA ASP A 172 5.62 -17.26 -3.40
C ASP A 172 6.19 -17.22 -1.98
N SER A 173 5.82 -18.19 -1.12
CA SER A 173 6.43 -18.38 0.20
C SER A 173 7.92 -18.71 0.10
N LEU A 174 8.34 -19.58 -0.82
CA LEU A 174 9.74 -19.99 -0.99
C LEU A 174 10.65 -18.84 -1.48
N LEU A 175 10.26 -18.12 -2.53
CA LEU A 175 11.05 -16.99 -3.04
C LEU A 175 11.11 -15.82 -2.05
N ARG A 176 10.10 -15.69 -1.16
CA ARG A 176 10.08 -14.68 -0.10
C ARG A 176 10.65 -15.15 1.24
N LYS A 177 11.06 -16.42 1.38
CA LYS A 177 11.77 -16.87 2.59
C LYS A 177 13.09 -16.13 2.65
N ARG A 178 13.25 -15.27 3.67
CA ARG A 178 14.47 -14.51 3.92
C ARG A 178 15.66 -15.47 3.93
N GLY A 179 16.64 -15.21 3.06
CA GLY A 179 17.92 -15.93 3.01
C GLY A 179 17.96 -17.15 2.08
N ALA A 180 16.82 -17.62 1.54
CA ALA A 180 16.82 -18.79 0.63
C ALA A 180 17.19 -18.43 -0.81
N PHE A 181 16.93 -17.18 -1.23
CA PHE A 181 17.24 -16.72 -2.59
C PHE A 181 17.93 -15.35 -2.55
N GLN A 182 18.83 -15.14 -3.51
CA GLN A 182 19.46 -13.84 -3.77
C GLN A 182 19.35 -13.52 -5.26
N VAL A 183 19.10 -12.25 -5.59
CA VAL A 183 19.22 -11.80 -6.99
C VAL A 183 20.69 -11.55 -7.30
N LEU A 184 21.18 -12.18 -8.36
CA LEU A 184 22.57 -12.10 -8.79
C LEU A 184 22.73 -11.13 -9.97
N VAL A 185 23.97 -10.67 -10.18
CA VAL A 185 24.35 -10.00 -11.43
C VAL A 185 24.66 -11.11 -12.45
N PRO A 186 24.09 -11.08 -13.66
CA PRO A 186 24.40 -12.05 -14.72
C PRO A 186 25.77 -11.73 -15.37
N SER A 187 26.84 -11.71 -14.58
CA SER A 187 28.21 -11.48 -15.06
C SER A 187 28.72 -12.72 -15.79
N GLY A 188 29.17 -12.55 -17.05
CA GLY A 188 29.67 -13.66 -17.86
C GLY A 188 28.59 -14.56 -18.47
N CYS A 189 27.35 -14.09 -18.57
CA CYS A 189 26.32 -14.71 -19.41
C CYS A 189 26.25 -13.95 -20.75
N ASP A 190 26.41 -14.67 -21.87
CA ASP A 190 26.40 -14.06 -23.22
C ASP A 190 25.04 -13.45 -23.58
N THR A 191 23.94 -14.02 -23.07
CA THR A 191 22.59 -13.53 -23.32
C THR A 191 21.70 -13.65 -22.09
N ILE A 192 20.95 -12.59 -21.77
CA ILE A 192 19.92 -12.62 -20.73
C ILE A 192 18.64 -13.19 -21.37
N PRO A 193 18.04 -14.25 -20.81
CA PRO A 193 16.81 -14.81 -21.36
C PRO A 193 15.60 -13.89 -21.17
N HIS A 194 14.65 -13.99 -22.10
CA HIS A 194 13.40 -13.22 -22.11
C HIS A 194 12.19 -14.15 -21.96
N CYS A 195 11.27 -13.73 -21.09
CA CYS A 195 9.90 -14.24 -21.08
C CYS A 195 8.97 -13.30 -21.86
N SER A 196 7.68 -13.64 -21.96
CA SER A 196 6.65 -12.76 -22.57
C SER A 196 6.55 -11.38 -21.93
N HIS A 197 7.09 -11.22 -20.72
CA HIS A 197 7.11 -10.00 -19.93
C HIS A 197 8.45 -9.27 -19.98
N GLY A 198 9.37 -9.63 -20.86
CA GLY A 198 10.69 -8.99 -21.00
C GLY A 198 11.84 -9.76 -20.35
N PRO A 199 13.00 -9.11 -20.14
CA PRO A 199 14.19 -9.73 -19.57
C PRO A 199 13.93 -10.34 -18.20
N CYS A 200 14.58 -11.48 -17.94
CA CYS A 200 14.47 -12.19 -16.68
C CYS A 200 15.54 -11.76 -15.66
N LEU A 201 15.24 -11.96 -14.38
CA LEU A 201 16.21 -11.79 -13.28
C LEU A 201 16.92 -13.10 -13.01
N LEU A 202 18.23 -13.03 -12.73
CA LEU A 202 19.01 -14.17 -12.27
C LEU A 202 18.87 -14.34 -10.75
N PHE A 203 18.46 -15.53 -10.33
CA PHE A 203 18.35 -15.92 -8.93
C PHE A 203 19.39 -16.98 -8.60
N GLY A 204 20.00 -16.85 -7.42
CA GLY A 204 20.79 -17.90 -6.77
C GLY A 204 20.02 -18.46 -5.58
N GLU A 205 19.79 -19.77 -5.58
CA GLU A 205 19.27 -20.49 -4.42
C GLU A 205 20.40 -20.79 -3.44
N ARG A 206 20.20 -20.45 -2.17
CA ARG A 206 21.18 -20.62 -1.10
C ARG A 206 20.88 -21.85 -0.26
N GLU A 207 21.90 -22.67 -0.05
CA GLU A 207 21.89 -23.77 0.92
C GLU A 207 23.15 -23.65 1.80
N HIS A 208 23.00 -23.64 3.13
CA HIS A 208 24.11 -23.41 4.08
C HIS A 208 24.95 -22.13 3.87
N GLY A 209 24.41 -21.12 3.17
CA GLY A 209 25.07 -19.83 2.93
C GLY A 209 25.73 -19.72 1.56
N GLU A 210 25.95 -20.84 0.87
CA GLU A 210 26.52 -20.91 -0.48
C GLU A 210 25.42 -21.00 -1.55
N ILE A 211 25.74 -20.56 -2.77
CA ILE A 211 24.81 -20.62 -3.91
C ILE A 211 24.92 -22.02 -4.52
N LYS A 212 23.86 -22.81 -4.41
CA LYS A 212 23.82 -24.19 -4.93
C LYS A 212 23.30 -24.28 -6.35
N SER A 213 22.32 -23.44 -6.70
CA SER A 213 21.70 -23.45 -8.01
C SER A 213 21.47 -22.02 -8.48
N ARG A 214 21.50 -21.82 -9.80
CA ARG A 214 21.26 -20.54 -10.47
C ARG A 214 20.16 -20.73 -11.50
N PHE A 215 19.22 -19.78 -11.57
CA PHE A 215 18.18 -19.81 -12.57
C PHE A 215 17.64 -18.41 -12.88
N PHE A 216 17.26 -18.20 -14.13
CA PHE A 216 16.49 -17.03 -14.54
C PHE A 216 15.00 -17.24 -14.32
N ALA A 217 14.31 -16.20 -13.84
CA ALA A 217 12.86 -16.17 -13.75
C ALA A 217 12.31 -14.78 -14.09
N CYS A 218 11.01 -14.72 -14.43
CA CYS A 218 10.32 -13.49 -14.82
C CYS A 218 10.52 -12.36 -13.78
N ALA A 219 10.98 -11.18 -14.22
CA ALA A 219 11.18 -10.04 -13.31
C ALA A 219 9.87 -9.55 -12.68
N VAL A 220 8.76 -9.63 -13.42
CA VAL A 220 7.44 -9.15 -13.02
C VAL A 220 6.73 -10.20 -12.17
N TYR A 221 6.42 -11.37 -12.72
CA TYR A 221 5.62 -12.41 -12.05
C TYR A 221 6.46 -13.57 -11.47
N ARG A 222 7.65 -13.28 -10.95
CA ARG A 222 8.60 -14.26 -10.38
C ARG A 222 8.02 -15.32 -9.46
N SER A 223 7.00 -14.96 -8.70
CA SER A 223 6.42 -15.81 -7.64
C SER A 223 5.09 -16.44 -8.02
N ASP A 224 4.59 -16.18 -9.22
CA ASP A 224 3.32 -16.70 -9.70
C ASP A 224 3.49 -17.55 -10.96
N PRO A 225 3.66 -18.88 -10.82
CA PRO A 225 3.81 -19.77 -11.96
C PRO A 225 2.57 -19.82 -12.86
N THR A 226 1.41 -19.33 -12.39
CA THR A 226 0.20 -19.25 -13.23
C THR A 226 0.19 -18.01 -14.11
N ALA A 227 0.87 -16.94 -13.69
CA ALA A 227 1.03 -15.73 -14.50
C ALA A 227 2.24 -15.80 -15.43
N CYS A 228 3.35 -16.41 -14.98
CA CYS A 228 4.48 -16.71 -15.84
C CYS A 228 5.21 -17.96 -15.36
N ALA A 229 5.15 -19.04 -16.15
CA ALA A 229 5.84 -20.29 -15.85
C ALA A 229 7.32 -20.29 -16.29
N TYR A 230 7.82 -19.19 -16.88
CA TYR A 230 9.16 -19.13 -17.43
C TYR A 230 10.23 -19.27 -16.35
N LYS A 231 11.07 -20.30 -16.49
CA LYS A 231 12.24 -20.54 -15.66
C LYS A 231 13.37 -21.14 -16.51
N ALA A 232 14.57 -20.59 -16.44
CA ALA A 232 15.74 -21.16 -17.13
C ALA A 232 16.85 -21.48 -16.13
N GLU A 233 17.19 -22.75 -15.96
CA GLU A 233 18.22 -23.22 -15.02
C GLU A 233 19.60 -23.13 -15.67
N MET A 234 20.59 -22.76 -14.86
CA MET A 234 21.98 -22.61 -15.27
C MET A 234 22.87 -23.66 -14.62
N ASP A 235 23.88 -24.09 -15.35
CA ASP A 235 25.00 -24.88 -14.81
C ASP A 235 26.10 -23.99 -14.20
N GLU A 236 27.15 -24.65 -13.71
CA GLU A 236 28.33 -23.99 -13.13
C GLU A 236 29.13 -23.19 -14.16
N SER A 237 29.00 -23.50 -15.45
CA SER A 237 29.64 -22.82 -16.57
C SER A 237 28.88 -21.57 -17.04
N ASN A 238 27.83 -21.18 -16.33
CA ASN A 238 26.89 -20.11 -16.69
C ASN A 238 26.09 -20.35 -17.99
N SER A 239 26.00 -21.60 -18.44
CA SER A 239 25.21 -21.98 -19.61
C SER A 239 23.80 -22.40 -19.19
N ILE A 240 22.80 -22.10 -20.04
CA ILE A 240 21.41 -22.50 -19.80
C ILE A 240 21.26 -23.99 -20.14
N VAL A 241 20.92 -24.81 -19.16
CA VAL A 241 20.80 -26.27 -19.31
C VAL A 241 19.35 -26.74 -19.44
N LYS A 242 18.40 -25.98 -18.91
CA LYS A 242 16.99 -26.34 -18.92
C LYS A 242 16.11 -25.11 -18.95
N VAL A 243 15.04 -25.13 -19.75
CA VAL A 243 14.03 -24.08 -19.81
C VAL A 243 12.65 -24.69 -19.61
N ASP A 244 11.92 -24.18 -18.62
CA ASP A 244 10.51 -24.46 -18.38
C ASP A 244 9.68 -23.23 -18.82
N GLY A 245 8.52 -23.47 -19.46
CA GLY A 245 7.63 -22.42 -19.98
C GLY A 245 8.07 -21.85 -21.33
N GLU A 246 7.13 -21.22 -22.05
CA GLU A 246 7.40 -20.67 -23.38
C GLU A 246 8.36 -19.47 -23.30
N PRO A 247 9.58 -19.55 -23.88
CA PRO A 247 10.40 -18.37 -24.10
C PRO A 247 9.66 -17.38 -24.99
N HIS A 248 9.93 -16.08 -24.82
CA HIS A 248 9.49 -15.14 -25.85
C HIS A 248 10.33 -15.40 -27.11
N GLN A 249 9.78 -16.14 -28.07
CA GLN A 249 10.36 -16.25 -29.40
C GLN A 249 10.41 -14.84 -30.02
N SER A 250 11.55 -14.15 -29.94
CA SER A 250 11.98 -13.41 -31.11
C SER A 250 12.21 -14.48 -32.16
N SER A 251 11.29 -14.63 -33.10
CA SER A 251 11.38 -15.56 -34.22
C SER A 251 12.66 -15.32 -35.00
N SER A 252 13.73 -16.00 -34.61
CA SER A 252 14.97 -16.13 -35.33
C SER A 252 15.15 -17.61 -35.68
N SER A 253 14.30 -18.07 -36.59
CA SER A 253 14.54 -19.27 -37.39
C SER A 253 14.34 -18.86 -38.85
N LYS A 254 15.45 -18.81 -39.58
CA LYS A 254 15.52 -18.50 -41.01
C LYS A 254 14.63 -19.46 -41.81
N THR A 255 13.66 -18.92 -42.51
CA THR A 255 13.25 -19.40 -43.84
C THR A 255 12.97 -18.17 -44.70
N ASN A 256 13.53 -18.17 -45.92
CA ASN A 256 13.49 -17.06 -46.85
C ASN A 256 12.05 -16.61 -47.13
N GLY A 257 11.73 -15.37 -46.79
CA GLY A 257 10.44 -14.75 -47.06
C GLY A 257 10.26 -13.53 -46.16
N THR A 258 10.29 -12.35 -46.77
CA THR A 258 10.18 -11.04 -46.14
C THR A 258 8.88 -10.91 -45.34
N ILE A 259 8.93 -11.18 -44.04
CA ILE A 259 7.86 -10.83 -43.10
C ILE A 259 8.52 -10.13 -41.92
N GLU A 260 8.67 -8.81 -42.05
CA GLU A 260 8.86 -7.94 -40.89
C GLU A 260 7.69 -8.16 -39.93
N SER A 261 7.95 -8.79 -38.79
CA SER A 261 6.97 -8.96 -37.73
C SER A 261 6.68 -7.59 -37.09
N LYS A 262 5.80 -6.81 -37.72
CA LYS A 262 5.32 -5.53 -37.19
C LYS A 262 4.58 -5.77 -35.88
N LYS A 263 5.29 -5.74 -34.74
CA LYS A 263 4.68 -5.52 -33.42
C LYS A 263 3.75 -4.32 -33.56
N LYS A 264 2.46 -4.49 -33.26
CA LYS A 264 1.47 -3.42 -33.38
C LYS A 264 1.97 -2.22 -32.57
N PRO A 265 2.11 -1.02 -33.18
CA PRO A 265 2.68 0.13 -32.49
C PRO A 265 1.82 0.50 -31.28
N ILE A 266 2.48 0.85 -30.17
CA ILE A 266 1.81 1.28 -28.94
C ILE A 266 1.02 2.57 -29.25
N GLY A 267 -0.29 2.53 -29.01
CA GLY A 267 -1.21 3.64 -29.27
C GLY A 267 -1.11 4.76 -28.24
N TYR A 268 -0.05 5.57 -28.31
CA TYR A 268 0.12 6.69 -27.39
C TYR A 268 -0.90 7.82 -27.62
N GLY A 269 -1.53 8.28 -26.54
CA GLY A 269 -2.43 9.42 -26.49
C GLY A 269 -3.64 9.30 -27.42
N CYS A 270 -4.14 8.08 -27.66
CA CYS A 270 -5.30 7.87 -28.52
C CYS A 270 -6.57 8.54 -27.96
N ILE A 271 -6.81 8.47 -26.65
CA ILE A 271 -7.97 9.07 -25.99
C ILE A 271 -7.96 10.60 -26.15
N PRO A 272 -6.88 11.34 -25.78
CA PRO A 272 -6.81 12.78 -26.02
C PRO A 272 -6.99 13.18 -27.49
N LYS A 273 -6.52 12.36 -28.45
CA LYS A 273 -6.70 12.63 -29.89
C LYS A 273 -8.18 12.51 -30.28
N LYS A 274 -8.82 11.39 -29.96
CA LYS A 274 -10.25 11.16 -30.22
C LYS A 274 -11.14 12.19 -29.55
N LEU A 275 -10.81 12.60 -28.34
CA LEU A 275 -11.56 13.66 -27.66
C LEU A 275 -11.60 14.95 -28.49
N LYS A 276 -10.56 15.29 -29.27
CA LYS A 276 -10.61 16.49 -30.12
C LYS A 276 -11.65 16.38 -31.24
N GLU A 277 -11.94 15.16 -31.70
CA GLU A 277 -12.88 14.86 -32.78
C GLU A 277 -14.32 14.74 -32.24
N ILE A 278 -14.51 14.22 -31.03
CA ILE A 278 -15.83 14.04 -30.44
C ILE A 278 -16.40 15.38 -29.93
N PRO A 279 -17.60 15.80 -30.38
CA PRO A 279 -18.24 17.04 -29.94
C PRO A 279 -18.38 17.13 -28.41
N LYS A 280 -18.32 18.35 -27.87
CA LYS A 280 -18.41 18.57 -26.41
C LYS A 280 -19.80 18.25 -25.82
N THR A 281 -20.83 18.28 -26.65
CA THR A 281 -22.23 17.98 -26.28
C THR A 281 -22.52 16.48 -26.23
N SER A 282 -21.64 15.67 -26.80
CA SER A 282 -21.83 14.23 -26.91
C SER A 282 -21.68 13.53 -25.56
N THR A 283 -22.50 12.49 -25.34
CA THR A 283 -22.30 11.58 -24.21
C THR A 283 -21.07 10.72 -24.49
N LEU A 284 -20.11 10.72 -23.57
CA LEU A 284 -18.89 9.94 -23.66
C LEU A 284 -19.02 8.66 -22.84
N VAL A 285 -18.60 7.55 -23.44
CA VAL A 285 -18.48 6.27 -22.74
C VAL A 285 -17.04 5.78 -22.80
N PHE A 286 -16.52 5.30 -21.66
CA PHE A 286 -15.22 4.67 -21.55
C PHE A 286 -15.37 3.16 -21.50
N CYS A 287 -14.68 2.46 -22.39
CA CYS A 287 -14.67 1.00 -22.44
C CYS A 287 -13.43 0.46 -21.73
N HIS A 288 -13.61 -0.33 -20.67
CA HIS A 288 -12.48 -0.91 -19.93
C HIS A 288 -11.75 -2.03 -20.68
N GLU A 289 -12.43 -2.71 -21.61
CA GLU A 289 -11.84 -3.79 -22.41
C GLU A 289 -10.95 -3.24 -23.53
N CYS A 290 -11.46 -2.26 -24.27
CA CYS A 290 -10.71 -1.59 -25.34
C CYS A 290 -9.72 -0.54 -24.80
N VAL A 291 -9.91 -0.09 -23.56
CA VAL A 291 -9.15 1.02 -22.95
C VAL A 291 -9.23 2.27 -23.82
N ASP A 292 -10.46 2.65 -24.18
CA ASP A 292 -10.72 3.69 -25.18
C ASP A 292 -12.05 4.40 -24.93
N VAL A 293 -12.25 5.54 -25.59
CA VAL A 293 -13.44 6.39 -25.48
C VAL A 293 -14.26 6.37 -26.76
N PHE A 294 -15.59 6.39 -26.62
CA PHE A 294 -16.56 6.37 -27.72
C PHE A 294 -17.71 7.35 -27.48
N GLU A 295 -18.37 7.74 -28.56
CA GLU A 295 -19.59 8.56 -28.55
C GLU A 295 -20.82 7.66 -28.40
N THR A 296 -21.58 7.84 -27.31
CA THR A 296 -22.85 7.20 -26.96
C THR A 296 -22.85 5.69 -26.65
N LYS A 297 -22.47 4.81 -27.57
CA LYS A 297 -22.55 3.34 -27.37
C LYS A 297 -21.36 2.61 -27.97
N HIS A 298 -20.84 1.66 -27.21
CA HIS A 298 -19.81 0.74 -27.61
C HIS A 298 -20.25 -0.70 -27.31
N LYS A 299 -19.76 -1.68 -28.09
CA LYS A 299 -20.22 -3.08 -27.98
C LYS A 299 -19.81 -3.73 -26.66
N CYS A 300 -18.66 -3.37 -26.11
CA CYS A 300 -18.16 -3.88 -24.83
C CYS A 300 -18.74 -3.10 -23.63
N PRO A 301 -18.72 -3.69 -22.42
CA PRO A 301 -19.11 -3.01 -21.18
C PRO A 301 -18.36 -1.68 -21.03
N SER A 302 -19.13 -0.60 -20.91
CA SER A 302 -18.61 0.77 -20.86
C SER A 302 -19.33 1.58 -19.79
N GLU A 303 -18.62 2.50 -19.15
CA GLU A 303 -19.17 3.45 -18.19
C GLU A 303 -19.29 4.85 -18.80
N ILE A 304 -20.32 5.62 -18.39
CA ILE A 304 -20.46 7.02 -18.83
C ILE A 304 -19.43 7.86 -18.07
N VAL A 305 -18.64 8.64 -18.80
CA VAL A 305 -17.55 9.45 -18.23
C VAL A 305 -17.62 10.90 -18.69
N THR A 306 -17.05 11.78 -17.88
CA THR A 306 -16.77 13.16 -18.25
C THR A 306 -15.35 13.30 -18.80
N ARG A 307 -15.11 14.37 -19.57
CA ARG A 307 -13.77 14.71 -20.07
C ARG A 307 -12.76 14.96 -18.93
N THR A 308 -13.26 15.39 -17.76
CA THR A 308 -12.45 15.59 -16.56
C THR A 308 -12.02 14.26 -15.96
N GLN A 309 -12.92 13.28 -15.86
CA GLN A 309 -12.59 11.94 -15.36
C GLN A 309 -11.51 11.24 -16.22
N LEU A 310 -11.52 11.43 -17.53
CA LEU A 310 -10.49 10.89 -18.45
C LEU A 310 -9.07 11.45 -18.20
N ARG A 311 -8.93 12.48 -17.36
CA ARG A 311 -7.62 12.99 -16.91
C ARG A 311 -7.07 12.26 -15.68
N PHE A 312 -7.88 11.42 -15.04
CA PHE A 312 -7.51 10.61 -13.89
C PHE A 312 -7.67 9.10 -14.18
N PRO A 313 -6.85 8.52 -15.08
CA PRO A 313 -6.90 7.10 -15.43
C PRO A 313 -6.89 6.15 -14.23
N THR A 314 -6.20 6.47 -13.13
CA THR A 314 -6.21 5.66 -11.90
C THR A 314 -7.59 5.45 -11.28
N LYS A 315 -8.57 6.33 -11.58
CA LYS A 315 -9.97 6.22 -11.13
C LYS A 315 -10.85 5.40 -12.09
N LEU A 316 -10.41 5.21 -13.34
CA LEU A 316 -11.15 4.51 -14.40
C LEU A 316 -10.62 3.09 -14.62
N LEU A 317 -9.30 2.92 -14.58
CA LEU A 317 -8.66 1.63 -14.76
C LEU A 317 -8.76 0.84 -13.47
N HIS A 318 -9.34 -0.36 -13.54
CA HIS A 318 -9.27 -1.28 -12.42
C HIS A 318 -7.80 -1.57 -12.09
N PRO A 319 -7.40 -1.46 -10.80
CA PRO A 319 -6.05 -1.79 -10.37
C PRO A 319 -5.74 -3.24 -10.75
N LEU A 320 -4.52 -3.49 -11.21
CA LEU A 320 -4.04 -4.85 -11.44
C LEU A 320 -3.79 -5.50 -10.07
N GLU A 321 -4.74 -6.32 -9.60
CA GLU A 321 -4.70 -6.93 -8.25
C GLU A 321 -3.77 -8.17 -8.14
N ALA A 322 -2.75 -8.28 -9.00
CA ALA A 322 -1.79 -9.38 -8.93
C ALA A 322 -0.78 -9.14 -7.79
N GLN A 323 -0.97 -9.80 -6.64
CA GLN A 323 -0.17 -9.67 -5.41
C GLN A 323 1.37 -9.89 -5.56
N ASN A 324 1.84 -10.26 -6.75
CA ASN A 324 3.17 -10.83 -6.96
C ASN A 324 4.03 -10.09 -8.00
N GLY A 325 3.47 -9.19 -8.83
CA GLY A 325 4.23 -8.53 -9.90
C GLY A 325 3.70 -7.19 -10.39
N GLU A 326 2.38 -7.04 -10.49
CA GLU A 326 1.72 -5.82 -10.97
C GLU A 326 0.85 -5.14 -9.91
N ALA A 327 0.97 -5.54 -8.65
CA ALA A 327 0.13 -5.01 -7.57
C ALA A 327 0.23 -3.49 -7.54
N GLN A 328 -0.84 -2.83 -7.99
CA GLN A 328 -0.90 -1.39 -8.12
C GLN A 328 -1.65 -0.83 -6.92
N PHE A 329 -0.91 -0.17 -6.03
CA PHE A 329 -1.50 0.57 -4.93
C PHE A 329 -1.45 2.06 -5.25
N PHE A 330 -2.49 2.78 -4.85
CA PHE A 330 -2.60 4.21 -5.14
C PHE A 330 -2.48 5.00 -3.85
N PHE A 331 -1.56 5.96 -3.82
CA PHE A 331 -1.42 6.91 -2.72
C PHE A 331 -2.78 7.52 -2.36
N SER A 332 -3.01 7.70 -1.06
CA SER A 332 -4.17 8.42 -0.55
C SER A 332 -4.10 9.91 -0.92
N GLU A 333 -5.23 10.62 -0.83
CA GLU A 333 -5.26 12.07 -1.07
C GLU A 333 -4.30 12.84 -0.13
N GLU A 334 -4.18 12.43 1.14
CA GLU A 334 -3.20 13.01 2.07
C GLU A 334 -1.76 12.80 1.59
N ALA A 335 -1.42 11.58 1.18
CA ALA A 335 -0.08 11.26 0.69
C ALA A 335 0.25 12.00 -0.62
N LEU A 336 -0.74 12.19 -1.50
CA LEU A 336 -0.58 13.01 -2.70
C LEU A 336 -0.35 14.48 -2.37
N GLY A 337 -1.03 15.02 -1.36
CA GLY A 337 -0.80 16.37 -0.86
C GLY A 337 0.64 16.55 -0.39
N VAL A 338 1.11 15.68 0.52
CA VAL A 338 2.49 15.73 1.04
C VAL A 338 3.53 15.57 -0.08
N LEU A 339 3.32 14.64 -1.02
CA LEU A 339 4.25 14.43 -2.13
C LEU A 339 4.25 15.58 -3.13
N SER A 340 3.09 16.20 -3.40
CA SER A 340 2.99 17.36 -4.29
C SER A 340 3.70 18.56 -3.69
N ASP A 341 3.49 18.82 -2.39
CA ASP A 341 4.19 19.88 -1.66
C ASP A 341 5.71 19.63 -1.63
N ALA A 342 6.14 18.38 -1.40
CA ALA A 342 7.55 18.01 -1.45
C ALA A 342 8.16 18.23 -2.85
N VAL A 343 7.43 17.90 -3.92
CA VAL A 343 7.84 18.18 -5.30
C VAL A 343 7.97 19.69 -5.55
N ASP A 344 7.04 20.50 -5.03
CA ASP A 344 7.10 21.95 -5.19
C ASP A 344 8.27 22.55 -4.39
N ARG A 345 8.50 22.09 -3.15
CA ARG A 345 9.60 22.55 -2.29
C ARG A 345 10.98 22.06 -2.73
N SER A 346 11.06 20.93 -3.43
CA SER A 346 12.34 20.45 -3.96
C SER A 346 12.88 21.35 -5.09
N GLN A 347 12.03 22.18 -5.70
CA GLN A 347 12.38 23.06 -6.82
C GLN A 347 13.04 22.30 -7.99
N ALA A 348 12.64 21.04 -8.19
CA ALA A 348 13.15 20.23 -9.29
C ALA A 348 12.47 20.63 -10.61
N ASP A 349 13.25 20.79 -11.68
CA ASP A 349 12.76 21.19 -12.99
C ASP A 349 11.82 20.12 -13.59
N GLY A 350 12.22 18.86 -13.41
CA GLY A 350 11.52 17.69 -13.90
C GLY A 350 11.14 16.72 -12.79
N VAL A 351 9.98 16.06 -12.94
CA VAL A 351 9.58 14.93 -12.08
C VAL A 351 9.40 13.68 -12.90
N LEU A 352 10.15 12.64 -12.53
CA LEU A 352 10.06 11.31 -13.11
C LEU A 352 9.27 10.40 -12.17
N CYS A 353 8.02 10.12 -12.50
CA CYS A 353 7.19 9.19 -11.75
C CYS A 353 7.49 7.76 -12.20
N LEU A 354 7.96 6.90 -11.29
CA LEU A 354 8.26 5.49 -11.56
C LEU A 354 7.30 4.57 -10.80
N GLY A 355 6.30 4.04 -11.49
CA GLY A 355 5.22 3.25 -10.88
C GLY A 355 4.27 4.08 -10.00
N ALA A 356 4.28 5.40 -10.14
CA ALA A 356 3.46 6.33 -9.33
C ALA A 356 2.43 7.11 -10.20
N PRO A 357 1.49 6.43 -10.88
CA PRO A 357 0.61 7.06 -11.86
C PRO A 357 -0.35 8.10 -11.24
N ARG A 358 -0.83 7.88 -9.99
CA ARG A 358 -1.74 8.83 -9.34
C ARG A 358 -1.07 10.15 -8.95
N LEU A 359 0.21 10.11 -8.58
CA LEU A 359 1.00 11.33 -8.38
C LEU A 359 1.20 12.06 -9.71
N PHE A 360 1.57 11.34 -10.77
CA PHE A 360 1.70 11.92 -12.11
C PHE A 360 0.41 12.62 -12.57
N GLU A 361 -0.74 11.99 -12.37
CA GLU A 361 -2.07 12.56 -12.68
C GLU A 361 -2.31 13.87 -11.95
N THR A 362 -2.00 13.89 -10.64
CA THR A 362 -2.17 15.04 -9.76
C THR A 362 -1.30 16.20 -10.18
N LEU A 363 0.01 15.98 -10.35
CA LEU A 363 0.97 17.00 -10.78
C LEU A 363 0.60 17.56 -12.17
N ARG A 364 0.15 16.71 -13.09
CA ARG A 364 -0.27 17.14 -14.44
C ARG A 364 -1.47 18.09 -14.42
N GLN A 365 -2.31 18.07 -13.39
CA GLN A 365 -3.43 19.01 -13.26
C GLN A 365 -3.03 20.39 -12.73
N GLN A 366 -1.87 20.52 -12.07
CA GLN A 366 -1.44 21.80 -11.47
C GLN A 366 -1.09 22.88 -12.50
N LYS A 367 -0.94 22.53 -13.80
CA LYS A 367 -0.71 23.46 -14.93
C LYS A 367 0.43 24.48 -14.73
N ASN A 368 1.43 24.14 -13.93
CA ASN A 368 2.60 24.98 -13.64
C ASN A 368 3.73 24.87 -14.67
N GLY A 369 3.51 24.17 -15.80
CA GLY A 369 4.50 24.02 -16.87
C GLY A 369 5.63 23.02 -16.57
N ARG A 370 5.59 22.34 -15.42
CA ARG A 370 6.61 21.37 -15.00
C ARG A 370 6.82 20.25 -16.01
N HIS A 371 8.08 19.86 -16.21
CA HIS A 371 8.42 18.70 -17.02
C HIS A 371 8.02 17.43 -16.24
N LEU A 372 7.15 16.60 -16.83
CA LEU A 372 6.64 15.38 -16.20
C LEU A 372 6.82 14.19 -17.14
N PHE A 373 7.30 13.08 -16.60
CA PHE A 373 7.38 11.81 -17.33
C PHE A 373 6.96 10.65 -16.42
N LEU A 374 6.14 9.74 -16.93
CA LEU A 374 5.69 8.53 -16.24
C LEU A 374 6.31 7.29 -16.87
N LEU A 375 7.02 6.52 -16.06
CA LEU A 375 7.44 5.16 -16.37
C LEU A 375 6.60 4.18 -15.54
N ASP A 376 5.84 3.32 -16.21
CA ASP A 376 5.01 2.31 -15.56
C ASP A 376 5.02 1.01 -16.36
N TYR A 377 4.83 -0.13 -15.70
CA TYR A 377 4.70 -1.40 -16.39
C TYR A 377 3.33 -1.53 -17.09
N ASP A 378 2.29 -0.91 -16.52
CA ASP A 378 0.93 -0.96 -17.05
C ASP A 378 0.80 -0.14 -18.34
N LYS A 379 0.83 -0.84 -19.48
CA LYS A 379 0.70 -0.23 -20.82
C LYS A 379 -0.62 0.50 -21.05
N ARG A 380 -1.66 0.28 -20.23
CA ARG A 380 -2.98 0.90 -20.42
C ARG A 380 -2.89 2.42 -20.35
N TYR A 381 -1.99 2.96 -19.53
CA TYR A 381 -1.72 4.41 -19.44
C TYR A 381 -1.26 5.05 -20.75
N ALA A 382 -0.71 4.27 -21.70
CA ALA A 382 -0.34 4.79 -23.02
C ALA A 382 -1.52 5.42 -23.76
N HIS A 383 -2.75 4.91 -23.56
CA HIS A 383 -3.94 5.43 -24.24
C HIS A 383 -4.29 6.86 -23.80
N PHE A 384 -3.93 7.23 -22.56
CA PHE A 384 -4.25 8.51 -21.95
C PHE A 384 -3.16 9.56 -22.10
N TYR A 385 -1.91 9.13 -22.29
CA TYR A 385 -0.75 10.01 -22.28
C TYR A 385 0.00 10.03 -23.61
N PRO A 386 0.46 11.21 -24.07
CA PRO A 386 1.29 11.29 -25.25
C PRO A 386 2.63 10.59 -25.00
N SER A 387 3.28 10.13 -26.05
CA SER A 387 4.55 9.40 -25.99
C SER A 387 5.70 10.18 -25.33
N ARG A 388 5.63 11.51 -25.33
CA ARG A 388 6.58 12.40 -24.64
C ARG A 388 6.43 12.45 -23.11
N GLN A 389 5.37 11.85 -22.56
CA GLN A 389 5.04 11.88 -21.13
C GLN A 389 4.89 10.48 -20.52
N PHE A 390 4.92 9.43 -21.33
CA PHE A 390 4.73 8.06 -20.85
C PHE A 390 5.61 7.06 -21.60
N GLY A 391 6.12 6.09 -20.86
CA GLY A 391 6.87 4.95 -21.37
C GLY A 391 6.52 3.67 -20.62
N GLN A 392 6.24 2.58 -21.34
CA GLN A 392 6.11 1.28 -20.70
C GLN A 392 7.50 0.79 -20.28
N TYR A 393 7.68 0.49 -18.99
CA TYR A 393 8.99 0.24 -18.40
C TYR A 393 8.95 -0.81 -17.28
N SER A 394 9.96 -1.68 -17.25
CA SER A 394 10.16 -2.66 -16.17
C SER A 394 11.28 -2.21 -15.24
N MET A 395 10.90 -1.77 -14.04
CA MET A 395 11.80 -1.13 -13.05
C MET A 395 12.83 -2.03 -12.38
N LEU A 396 12.73 -3.36 -12.54
CA LEU A 396 13.66 -4.31 -11.93
C LEU A 396 14.78 -4.76 -12.87
N VAL A 397 14.58 -4.57 -14.18
CA VAL A 397 15.51 -5.03 -15.22
C VAL A 397 15.87 -3.93 -16.20
N ASP A 398 15.52 -2.68 -15.88
CA ASP A 398 15.79 -1.51 -16.71
C ASP A 398 15.38 -1.66 -18.19
N HIS A 399 14.15 -2.12 -18.43
CA HIS A 399 13.71 -2.48 -19.78
C HIS A 399 12.58 -1.60 -20.30
N PHE A 400 12.75 -1.06 -21.51
CA PHE A 400 11.71 -0.37 -22.26
C PHE A 400 11.07 -1.28 -23.30
N TYR A 401 9.73 -1.30 -23.36
CA TYR A 401 9.01 -2.12 -24.34
C TYR A 401 8.84 -1.44 -25.71
N ASP A 402 9.00 -0.11 -25.76
CA ASP A 402 9.14 0.68 -26.99
C ASP A 402 10.55 1.28 -27.02
N ASN A 403 11.35 0.88 -28.01
CA ASN A 403 12.73 1.35 -28.22
C ASN A 403 12.83 2.88 -28.32
N LYS A 404 11.77 3.56 -28.79
CA LYS A 404 11.74 5.02 -28.87
C LYS A 404 11.54 5.69 -27.51
N THR A 405 11.11 4.95 -26.48
CA THR A 405 10.92 5.51 -25.13
C THR A 405 12.22 5.99 -24.53
N ALA A 406 13.33 5.25 -24.73
CA ALA A 406 14.65 5.66 -24.24
C ALA A 406 15.04 7.03 -24.81
N THR A 407 14.88 7.24 -26.12
CA THR A 407 15.15 8.53 -26.77
C THR A 407 14.26 9.66 -26.23
N ARG A 408 12.96 9.40 -26.02
CA ARG A 408 12.02 10.40 -25.48
C ARG A 408 12.35 10.76 -24.02
N LEU A 409 12.77 9.78 -23.24
CA LEU A 409 13.22 9.99 -21.87
C LEU A 409 14.53 10.79 -21.83
N SER A 410 15.48 10.51 -22.74
CA SER A 410 16.70 11.32 -22.89
C SER A 410 16.38 12.77 -23.26
N ALA A 411 15.39 13.01 -24.13
CA ALA A 411 14.95 14.38 -24.44
C ALA A 411 14.37 15.09 -23.21
N PHE A 412 13.53 14.41 -22.42
CA PHE A 412 13.04 14.93 -21.13
C PHE A 412 14.21 15.26 -20.17
N PHE A 413 15.20 14.38 -20.08
CA PHE A 413 16.38 14.59 -19.24
C PHE A 413 17.27 15.75 -19.70
N ALA A 414 17.44 15.94 -21.00
CA ALA A 414 18.23 17.06 -21.53
C ALA A 414 17.63 18.42 -21.10
N GLU A 415 16.30 18.53 -21.06
CA GLU A 415 15.58 19.75 -20.70
C GLU A 415 15.62 20.06 -19.18
N CYS A 416 15.98 19.11 -18.31
CA CYS A 416 15.89 19.27 -16.86
C CYS A 416 17.29 19.33 -16.21
N ALA A 417 17.66 20.44 -15.56
CA ALA A 417 18.93 20.52 -14.82
C ALA A 417 18.87 19.72 -13.52
N SER A 418 17.68 19.66 -12.94
CA SER A 418 17.35 18.87 -11.76
C SER A 418 16.14 17.98 -12.02
N VAL A 419 16.25 16.71 -11.62
CA VAL A 419 15.17 15.73 -11.74
C VAL A 419 14.88 15.12 -10.37
N LEU A 420 13.61 15.11 -9.96
CA LEU A 420 13.14 14.33 -8.83
C LEU A 420 12.43 13.07 -9.31
N LEU A 421 13.02 11.91 -9.02
CA LEU A 421 12.36 10.62 -9.20
C LEU A 421 11.46 10.30 -8.01
N VAL A 422 10.17 10.11 -8.23
CA VAL A 422 9.25 9.57 -7.22
C VAL A 422 8.84 8.16 -7.60
N CYS A 423 9.23 7.18 -6.79
CA CYS A 423 9.06 5.78 -7.06
C CYS A 423 8.15 5.09 -6.04
N ASP A 424 7.15 4.37 -6.55
CA ASP A 424 6.22 3.55 -5.76
C ASP A 424 6.27 2.11 -6.25
N PRO A 425 7.31 1.34 -5.90
CA PRO A 425 7.45 -0.03 -6.34
C PRO A 425 6.51 -0.98 -5.56
N PRO A 426 6.22 -2.18 -6.07
CA PRO A 426 5.43 -3.15 -5.33
C PRO A 426 6.13 -3.53 -4.01
N PHE A 427 5.39 -3.73 -2.90
CA PHE A 427 5.99 -3.93 -1.57
C PHE A 427 6.98 -5.10 -1.43
N GLY A 428 6.87 -6.12 -2.29
CA GLY A 428 7.78 -7.26 -2.37
C GLY A 428 8.92 -7.09 -3.38
N VAL A 429 9.24 -5.86 -3.79
CA VAL A 429 10.28 -5.54 -4.77
C VAL A 429 11.67 -5.92 -4.25
N PHE A 430 12.54 -6.39 -5.15
CA PHE A 430 13.95 -6.55 -4.85
C PHE A 430 14.64 -5.18 -4.93
N ILE A 431 15.12 -4.69 -3.78
CA ILE A 431 15.73 -3.36 -3.67
C ILE A 431 16.97 -3.23 -4.55
N GLU A 432 17.80 -4.26 -4.59
CA GLU A 432 19.10 -4.14 -5.22
C GLU A 432 19.02 -3.97 -6.75
N PRO A 433 18.21 -4.75 -7.49
CA PRO A 433 17.92 -4.47 -8.89
C PRO A 433 17.18 -3.15 -9.10
N LEU A 434 16.20 -2.80 -8.25
CA LEU A 434 15.51 -1.50 -8.35
C LEU A 434 16.49 -0.33 -8.27
N MET A 435 17.39 -0.34 -7.29
CA MET A 435 18.41 0.69 -7.13
C MET A 435 19.42 0.69 -8.29
N ARG A 436 19.67 -0.46 -8.94
CA ARG A 436 20.49 -0.51 -10.17
C ARG A 436 19.78 0.21 -11.32
N SER A 437 18.48 -0.03 -11.50
CA SER A 437 17.68 0.67 -12.52
C SER A 437 17.61 2.17 -12.24
N ILE A 438 17.47 2.60 -10.98
CA ILE A 438 17.53 4.02 -10.60
C ILE A 438 18.90 4.63 -10.91
N GLU A 439 20.00 3.91 -10.63
CA GLU A 439 21.34 4.38 -11.00
C GLU A 439 21.51 4.50 -12.52
N SER A 440 20.98 3.55 -13.29
CA SER A 440 20.97 3.63 -14.75
C SER A 440 20.13 4.80 -15.28
N LEU A 441 19.05 5.19 -14.60
CA LEU A 441 18.26 6.38 -14.92
C LEU A 441 19.03 7.66 -14.60
N LYS A 442 19.70 7.72 -13.44
CA LYS A 442 20.58 8.82 -13.03
C LYS A 442 21.74 9.00 -14.02
N GLN A 443 22.37 7.92 -14.44
CA GLN A 443 23.43 7.96 -15.44
C GLN A 443 22.90 8.48 -16.78
N ARG A 444 21.73 8.03 -17.24
CA ARG A 444 21.10 8.56 -18.47
C ARG A 444 20.73 10.03 -18.39
N HIS A 445 20.37 10.55 -17.22
CA HIS A 445 20.17 11.98 -17.02
C HIS A 445 21.49 12.74 -17.19
N LYS A 446 22.56 12.26 -16.54
CA LYS A 446 23.90 12.82 -16.69
C LYS A 446 24.38 12.78 -18.16
N ASP A 447 24.21 11.66 -18.84
CA ASP A 447 24.62 11.49 -20.25
C ASP A 447 23.84 12.44 -21.17
N ALA A 448 22.53 12.61 -20.95
CA ALA A 448 21.69 13.52 -21.73
C ALA A 448 22.05 15.00 -21.53
N ARG A 449 22.64 15.34 -20.38
CA ARG A 449 23.12 16.70 -20.04
C ARG A 449 24.58 16.92 -20.47
N GLY A 450 25.35 15.86 -20.68
CA GLY A 450 26.75 15.94 -21.05
C GLY A 450 27.58 16.64 -19.98
N THR A 451 28.09 17.84 -20.30
CA THR A 451 28.88 18.68 -19.38
C THR A 451 28.03 19.64 -18.56
N GLU A 452 26.75 19.81 -18.89
CA GLU A 452 25.84 20.69 -18.16
C GLU A 452 25.53 20.15 -16.76
N PRO A 453 25.18 21.01 -15.78
CA PRO A 453 24.78 20.58 -14.45
C PRO A 453 23.64 19.56 -14.52
N ALA A 454 23.75 18.46 -13.77
CA ALA A 454 22.78 17.38 -13.74
C ALA A 454 22.60 16.88 -12.30
N THR A 455 21.54 17.34 -11.65
CA THR A 455 21.18 16.92 -10.29
C THR A 455 20.02 15.92 -10.35
N PHE A 456 20.16 14.79 -9.67
CA PHE A 456 19.14 13.75 -9.65
C PHE A 456 18.83 13.35 -8.22
N TYR A 457 17.60 13.59 -7.80
CA TYR A 457 17.06 13.22 -6.49
C TYR A 457 16.18 11.99 -6.62
N GLY A 458 16.08 11.20 -5.57
CA GLY A 458 15.12 10.09 -5.49
C GLY A 458 14.27 10.16 -4.23
N CYS A 459 13.01 9.76 -4.36
CA CYS A 459 12.05 9.60 -3.29
C CYS A 459 11.31 8.28 -3.51
N ILE A 460 11.58 7.28 -2.67
CA ILE A 460 11.13 5.90 -2.86
C ILE A 460 10.19 5.52 -1.71
N ALA A 461 8.94 5.20 -2.02
CA ALA A 461 7.94 4.74 -1.06
C ALA A 461 8.08 3.22 -0.84
N ILE A 462 8.54 2.79 0.33
CA ILE A 462 8.69 1.36 0.61
C ILE A 462 8.51 1.02 2.09
N PRO A 463 8.16 -0.22 2.46
CA PRO A 463 8.11 -0.61 3.86
C PRO A 463 9.45 -0.42 4.56
N MET A 464 9.43 0.24 5.72
CA MET A 464 10.60 0.67 6.47
C MET A 464 11.62 -0.44 6.77
N PHE A 465 11.15 -1.69 6.94
CA PHE A 465 12.01 -2.84 7.21
C PHE A 465 12.81 -3.31 5.99
N VAL A 466 12.36 -2.96 4.78
CA VAL A 466 13.06 -3.23 3.52
C VAL A 466 13.98 -2.06 3.16
N GLY A 467 13.57 -0.82 3.46
CA GLY A 467 14.35 0.37 3.12
C GLY A 467 15.74 0.46 3.76
N LYS A 468 16.05 -0.35 4.79
CA LYS A 468 17.42 -0.54 5.28
C LYS A 468 18.42 -0.94 4.19
N HIS A 469 17.97 -1.59 3.12
CA HIS A 469 18.81 -1.96 2.00
C HIS A 469 19.15 -0.76 1.11
N ILE A 470 18.24 0.24 1.01
CA ILE A 470 18.50 1.51 0.34
C ILE A 470 19.57 2.28 1.11
N LEU A 471 19.35 2.48 2.43
CA LEU A 471 20.26 3.21 3.31
C LEU A 471 21.68 2.61 3.39
N ARG A 472 21.82 1.30 3.17
CA ARG A 472 23.13 0.63 3.11
C ARG A 472 23.85 0.86 1.78
N LYS A 473 23.08 0.99 0.70
CA LYS A 473 23.60 1.11 -0.66
C LYS A 473 23.95 2.56 -0.98
N ASP A 474 23.11 3.50 -0.54
CA ASP A 474 23.35 4.93 -0.66
C ASP A 474 23.18 5.61 0.70
N LYS A 475 24.26 6.20 1.20
CA LYS A 475 24.30 6.88 2.50
C LYS A 475 23.70 8.28 2.47
N ASN A 476 23.47 8.85 1.29
CA ASN A 476 22.81 10.15 1.14
C ASN A 476 21.30 10.04 1.39
N TYR A 477 20.74 8.84 1.25
CA TYR A 477 19.34 8.60 1.55
C TYR A 477 19.11 8.62 3.06
N TRP A 478 18.01 9.23 3.47
CA TRP A 478 17.44 9.15 4.80
C TRP A 478 15.96 8.73 4.71
N MET A 479 15.38 8.35 5.85
CA MET A 479 13.99 7.91 5.94
C MET A 479 13.13 9.00 6.58
N SER A 480 12.13 9.47 5.85
CA SER A 480 11.10 10.34 6.40
C SER A 480 10.22 9.61 7.40
N ASP A 481 9.81 10.31 8.47
CA ASP A 481 8.86 9.79 9.46
C ASP A 481 7.43 9.72 8.89
N TYR A 482 7.17 10.35 7.74
CA TYR A 482 5.85 10.37 7.10
C TYR A 482 5.36 8.96 6.76
N ARG A 483 4.17 8.64 7.28
CA ARG A 483 3.47 7.37 7.14
C ARG A 483 2.64 7.38 5.86
N VAL A 484 3.23 6.89 4.77
CA VAL A 484 2.57 6.83 3.46
C VAL A 484 1.36 5.89 3.52
N THR A 485 0.19 6.38 3.12
CA THR A 485 -1.06 5.60 3.08
C THR A 485 -1.58 5.42 1.65
N TYR A 486 -2.38 4.36 1.46
CA TYR A 486 -2.89 3.95 0.14
C TYR A 486 -4.38 3.63 0.19
N ASP A 487 -5.18 4.15 -0.74
CA ASP A 487 -6.64 4.02 -0.70
C ASP A 487 -7.12 2.57 -0.93
N ASN A 488 -6.50 1.87 -1.87
CA ASN A 488 -6.89 0.53 -2.28
C ASN A 488 -6.16 -0.58 -1.51
N HIS A 489 -5.44 -0.25 -0.43
CA HIS A 489 -4.75 -1.25 0.39
C HIS A 489 -5.40 -1.46 1.76
N LYS A 490 -5.90 -2.68 2.04
CA LYS A 490 -6.66 -3.01 3.27
C LYS A 490 -5.98 -2.65 4.60
N VAL A 491 -4.66 -2.81 4.69
CA VAL A 491 -3.87 -2.52 5.91
C VAL A 491 -3.28 -1.11 5.87
N PHE A 492 -2.53 -0.80 4.82
CA PHE A 492 -1.83 0.48 4.65
C PHE A 492 -2.71 1.68 4.27
N ALA A 493 -4.04 1.52 4.16
CA ALA A 493 -4.96 2.65 4.20
C ALA A 493 -4.98 3.37 5.56
N LYS A 494 -4.55 2.69 6.64
CA LYS A 494 -4.57 3.26 8.00
C LYS A 494 -3.19 3.78 8.40
N PRO A 495 -3.02 5.06 8.78
CA PRO A 495 -1.75 5.62 9.23
C PRO A 495 -1.11 4.86 10.41
N SER A 496 -1.93 4.30 11.30
CA SER A 496 -1.47 3.48 12.44
C SER A 496 -0.98 2.08 12.06
N LYS A 497 -1.22 1.62 10.83
CA LYS A 497 -0.85 0.28 10.36
C LYS A 497 0.12 0.28 9.18
N THR A 498 0.29 1.41 8.50
CA THR A 498 1.24 1.50 7.39
C THR A 498 2.69 1.46 7.87
N THR A 499 3.43 0.50 7.34
CA THR A 499 4.89 0.41 7.51
C THR A 499 5.64 1.17 6.43
N VAL A 500 4.94 1.75 5.44
CA VAL A 500 5.55 2.43 4.30
C VAL A 500 6.03 3.81 4.72
N ARG A 501 7.27 4.13 4.33
CA ARG A 501 7.94 5.43 4.54
C ARG A 501 8.58 5.87 3.22
N LEU A 502 8.92 7.15 3.14
CA LEU A 502 9.69 7.70 2.04
C LEU A 502 11.18 7.62 2.36
N PHE A 503 11.96 7.07 1.43
CA PHE A 503 13.42 7.05 1.47
C PHE A 503 13.94 7.99 0.40
N THR A 504 14.72 8.99 0.78
CA THR A 504 15.06 10.09 -0.12
C THR A 504 16.38 10.75 0.22
N ASP A 505 17.03 11.35 -0.77
CA ASP A 505 18.21 12.20 -0.66
C ASP A 505 17.89 13.71 -0.76
N LEU A 506 16.60 14.08 -0.79
CA LEU A 506 16.15 15.46 -0.65
C LEU A 506 16.50 16.02 0.72
N LYS A 507 16.54 17.34 0.87
CA LYS A 507 16.74 17.95 2.20
C LYS A 507 15.54 17.67 3.11
N PRO A 508 15.73 17.52 4.44
CA PRO A 508 14.64 17.19 5.36
C PRO A 508 13.51 18.22 5.47
N ASP A 509 13.82 19.50 5.26
CA ASP A 509 12.87 20.63 5.28
C ASP A 509 11.88 20.63 4.10
N VAL A 510 12.17 19.86 3.05
CA VAL A 510 11.28 19.67 1.89
C VAL A 510 9.97 18.97 2.30
N PHE A 511 10.00 18.11 3.33
CA PHE A 511 8.81 17.41 3.81
C PHE A 511 8.13 18.18 4.93
N ASP A 512 7.23 19.08 4.56
CA ASP A 512 6.40 19.80 5.53
C ASP A 512 5.19 18.95 5.96
N LEU A 513 5.17 18.60 7.24
CA LEU A 513 4.08 17.83 7.85
C LEU A 513 3.30 18.65 8.88
N SER A 514 3.41 19.98 8.87
CA SER A 514 2.70 20.87 9.80
C SER A 514 1.18 20.72 9.75
N ALA A 515 0.64 20.51 8.56
CA ALA A 515 -0.79 20.33 8.33
C ALA A 515 -1.27 18.87 8.53
N VAL A 516 -0.37 17.95 8.85
CA VAL A 516 -0.68 16.53 9.01
C VAL A 516 -0.78 16.16 10.49
N ASP A 517 -1.92 15.60 10.88
CA ASP A 517 -2.14 15.17 12.25
C ASP A 517 -1.14 14.09 12.70
N GLY A 518 -0.63 14.24 13.93
CA GLY A 518 0.28 13.27 14.54
C GLY A 518 1.76 13.47 14.22
N TYR A 519 2.14 14.62 13.65
CA TYR A 519 3.53 15.04 13.46
C TYR A 519 3.87 16.29 14.27
N LYS A 520 5.16 16.50 14.50
CA LYS A 520 5.74 17.70 15.11
C LYS A 520 7.07 18.02 14.45
N PHE A 521 7.48 19.28 14.48
CA PHE A 521 8.82 19.65 14.04
C PHE A 521 9.84 19.34 15.16
N CYS A 522 10.97 18.75 14.80
CA CYS A 522 12.10 18.56 15.72
C CYS A 522 13.19 19.56 15.35
N GLU A 523 13.41 20.55 16.22
CA GLU A 523 14.41 21.61 16.01
C GLU A 523 15.84 21.07 15.91
N PHE A 524 16.19 20.05 16.69
CA PHE A 524 17.53 19.45 16.67
C PHE A 524 17.85 18.66 15.39
N CYS A 525 16.83 18.08 14.76
CA CYS A 525 16.99 17.33 13.51
C CYS A 525 16.54 18.14 12.28
N GLU A 526 16.05 19.36 12.49
CA GLU A 526 15.49 20.26 11.47
C GLU A 526 14.52 19.57 10.51
N ARG A 527 13.65 18.70 11.06
CA ARG A 527 12.68 17.93 10.26
C ARG A 527 11.42 17.58 11.03
N TYR A 528 10.36 17.31 10.30
CA TYR A 528 9.15 16.74 10.89
C TYR A 528 9.35 15.28 11.28
N VAL A 529 8.86 14.95 12.47
CA VAL A 529 8.90 13.61 13.07
C VAL A 529 7.52 13.25 13.60
N SER A 530 7.26 11.95 13.80
CA SER A 530 6.02 11.54 14.46
C SER A 530 5.96 12.13 15.88
N LYS A 531 4.76 12.52 16.34
CA LYS A 531 4.55 13.16 17.65
C LYS A 531 5.14 12.34 18.81
N ASP A 532 5.03 11.01 18.70
CA ASP A 532 5.56 10.04 19.70
C ASP A 532 7.07 9.79 19.58
N ASN A 533 7.69 10.22 18.47
CA ASN A 533 9.12 10.07 18.28
C ASN A 533 9.87 11.14 19.10
N LYS A 534 10.75 10.70 20.00
CA LYS A 534 11.57 11.57 20.84
C LYS A 534 12.98 11.66 20.24
N HIS A 535 13.56 12.86 20.30
CA HIS A 535 14.95 13.07 19.93
C HIS A 535 15.87 12.39 20.95
N CYS A 536 16.81 11.58 20.47
CA CYS A 536 17.85 11.00 21.30
C CYS A 536 19.10 11.87 21.22
N PHE A 537 19.40 12.60 22.30
CA PHE A 537 20.60 13.46 22.38
C PHE A 537 21.93 12.68 22.34
N MET A 538 21.92 11.40 22.73
CA MET A 538 23.11 10.55 22.62
C MET A 538 23.42 10.15 21.18
N CYS A 539 22.38 9.94 20.36
CA CYS A 539 22.54 9.55 18.97
C CYS A 539 22.45 10.75 18.00
N SER A 540 22.09 11.92 18.51
CA SER A 540 21.73 13.13 17.74
C SER A 540 20.69 12.86 16.65
N THR A 541 19.72 11.99 16.93
CA THR A 541 18.71 11.60 15.94
C THR A 541 17.39 11.14 16.58
N CYS A 542 16.30 11.35 15.86
CA CYS A 542 14.96 10.87 16.20
C CYS A 542 14.73 9.46 15.66
N THR A 543 15.17 8.44 16.40
CA THR A 543 15.15 7.02 15.99
C THR A 543 14.03 6.18 16.61
N SER A 544 13.11 6.79 17.36
CA SER A 544 12.05 6.03 18.02
C SER A 544 11.11 5.45 16.97
N LYS A 545 11.21 4.14 16.74
CA LYS A 545 10.26 3.40 15.89
C LYS A 545 8.94 3.33 16.65
N VAL A 546 7.97 4.15 16.27
CA VAL A 546 6.63 4.09 16.85
C VAL A 546 6.03 2.72 16.49
N SER A 547 5.68 1.95 17.53
CA SER A 547 5.06 0.63 17.47
C SER A 547 3.64 0.66 16.93
#